data_AF-A0A4V3I9E5-F1
#
_entry.id   AF-A0A4V3I9E5-F1
#
_cell.length_a   1.000
_cell.length_b   1.000
_cell.length_c   1.000
_cell.angle_alpha   90.00
_cell.angle_beta   90.00
_cell.angle_gamma   90.00
#
_symmetry.space_group_name_H-M   'P 1'
#
loop_
_entity.id
_entity.type
_entity.pdbx_description
1 polymer ?
#
loop_
_entity_poly.entity_id
_entity_poly.type
_entity_poly.pdbx_seq_one_letter_code
_entity_poly.pdbx_strand_id
1 'polypeptide(L)'
;MQLGSRWAFGAEPPTRLADAVVAAIREVEQEGGSAADTTASARRWTLTWLEGKPIVELDAAPGSESVTVIRFNPMSGAATITTGDSGEEWVEE
;
A
#
# COMPACT_ATOMS: atom_id res chain seq x y z
N MET A 1 15.33 12.46 2.09
CA MET A 1 14.22 11.50 1.84
C MET A 1 14.77 10.37 1.01
N GLN A 2 14.86 9.16 1.56
CA GLN A 2 15.28 7.97 0.81
C GLN A 2 14.04 7.33 0.22
N LEU A 3 13.76 7.63 -1.05
CA LEU A 3 12.69 6.98 -1.80
C LEU A 3 12.99 5.47 -1.81
N GLY A 4 12.11 4.65 -1.24
CA GLY A 4 12.29 3.21 -1.28
C GLY A 4 11.89 2.64 -2.64
N SER A 5 11.79 1.32 -2.71
CA SER A 5 11.45 0.63 -3.96
C SER A 5 9.98 0.87 -4.33
N ARG A 6 9.70 0.94 -5.63
CA ARG A 6 8.35 0.88 -6.19
C ARG A 6 8.20 -0.38 -7.03
N TRP A 7 7.07 -1.06 -6.93
CA TRP A 7 6.78 -2.28 -7.72
C TRP A 7 5.31 -2.32 -8.13
N ALA A 8 4.99 -3.18 -9.10
CA ALA A 8 3.61 -3.34 -9.58
C ALA A 8 2.76 -4.13 -8.57
N PHE A 9 1.45 -3.88 -8.55
CA PHE A 9 0.49 -4.73 -7.84
C PHE A 9 0.55 -6.16 -8.38
N GLY A 10 0.61 -7.14 -7.47
CA GLY A 10 0.82 -8.56 -7.76
C GLY A 10 2.28 -8.97 -8.00
N ALA A 11 3.24 -8.03 -7.99
CA ALA A 11 4.66 -8.35 -8.14
C ALA A 11 5.32 -8.68 -6.79
N GLU A 12 6.48 -9.33 -6.85
CA GLU A 12 7.19 -9.76 -5.64
C GLU A 12 7.66 -8.57 -4.79
N PRO A 13 7.23 -8.48 -3.52
CA PRO A 13 7.65 -7.40 -2.63
C PRO A 13 9.13 -7.55 -2.25
N PRO A 14 9.84 -6.44 -1.97
CA PRO A 14 11.26 -6.48 -1.64
C PRO A 14 11.54 -7.26 -0.35
N THR A 15 12.51 -8.18 -0.40
CA THR A 15 12.93 -9.07 0.73
C THR A 15 13.25 -8.37 2.04
N ARG A 16 13.53 -7.06 2.04
CA ARG A 16 13.78 -6.30 3.27
C ARG A 16 12.51 -6.05 4.12
N LEU A 17 11.33 -6.30 3.57
CA LEU A 17 10.07 -6.11 4.29
C LEU A 17 9.86 -7.24 5.31
N ALA A 18 9.28 -6.89 6.45
CA ALA A 18 8.89 -7.88 7.45
C ALA A 18 7.74 -8.76 6.92
N ASP A 19 7.70 -10.00 7.37
CA ASP A 19 6.68 -10.99 6.95
C ASP A 19 5.26 -10.48 7.16
N ALA A 20 5.01 -9.78 8.28
CA ALA A 20 3.72 -9.13 8.56
C ALA A 20 3.31 -8.10 7.49
N VAL A 21 4.27 -7.36 6.92
CA VAL A 21 4.00 -6.39 5.84
C VAL A 21 3.71 -7.13 4.54
N VAL A 22 4.44 -8.20 4.25
CA VAL A 22 4.21 -9.04 3.06
C VAL A 22 2.83 -9.71 3.12
N ALA A 23 2.44 -10.22 4.29
CA ALA A 23 1.10 -10.76 4.54
C ALA A 23 0.03 -9.69 4.29
N ALA A 24 0.19 -8.49 4.86
CA ALA A 24 -0.75 -7.39 4.66
C ALA A 24 -0.85 -6.94 3.19
N ILE A 25 0.26 -6.91 2.45
CA ILE A 25 0.26 -6.64 1.00
C ILE A 25 -0.61 -7.66 0.28
N ARG A 26 -0.42 -8.95 0.56
CA ARG A 26 -1.19 -10.04 -0.05
C ARG A 26 -2.67 -9.97 0.32
N GLU A 27 -3.01 -9.58 1.55
CA GLU A 27 -4.40 -9.39 1.96
C GLU A 27 -5.08 -8.27 1.16
N VAL A 28 -4.41 -7.12 1.00
CA VAL A 28 -4.90 -6.02 0.16
C VAL A 28 -5.01 -6.45 -1.31
N GLU A 29 -4.05 -7.24 -1.79
CA GLU A 29 -4.09 -7.77 -3.16
C GLU A 29 -5.28 -8.72 -3.37
N GLN A 30 -5.59 -9.55 -2.38
CA GLN A 30 -6.74 -10.46 -2.44
C GLN A 30 -8.08 -9.73 -2.37
N GLU A 31 -8.18 -8.65 -1.58
CA GLU A 31 -9.39 -7.83 -1.48
C GLU A 31 -9.59 -6.93 -2.71
N GLY A 32 -8.51 -6.39 -3.26
CA GLY A 32 -8.50 -5.45 -4.38
C GLY A 32 -8.69 -6.06 -5.77
N GLY A 33 -8.89 -7.38 -5.88
CA GLY A 33 -9.07 -8.10 -7.14
C GLY A 33 -7.78 -8.72 -7.69
N SER A 34 -7.89 -9.44 -8.82
CA SER A 34 -6.73 -10.12 -9.38
C SER A 34 -5.84 -9.15 -10.16
N ALA A 35 -4.52 -9.37 -10.17
CA ALA A 35 -3.61 -8.61 -11.03
C ALA A 35 -3.96 -8.71 -12.53
N ALA A 36 -4.76 -9.70 -12.93
CA ALA A 36 -5.33 -9.84 -14.27
C ALA A 36 -6.37 -8.77 -14.62
N ASP A 37 -6.95 -8.08 -13.62
CA ASP A 37 -7.82 -6.94 -13.84
C ASP A 37 -6.99 -5.76 -14.36
N THR A 38 -7.43 -5.17 -15.47
CA THR A 38 -6.73 -4.01 -16.10
C THR A 38 -6.62 -2.83 -15.12
N THR A 39 -7.61 -2.67 -14.24
CA THR A 39 -7.63 -1.67 -13.18
C THR A 39 -6.56 -1.95 -12.11
N ALA A 40 -6.38 -3.21 -11.71
CA ALA A 40 -5.37 -3.61 -10.73
C ALA A 40 -3.95 -3.53 -11.30
N SER A 41 -3.77 -3.89 -12.58
CA SER A 41 -2.49 -3.82 -13.29
C SER A 41 -1.88 -2.41 -13.37
N ALA A 42 -2.70 -1.36 -13.29
CA ALA A 42 -2.21 0.03 -13.28
C ALA A 42 -1.67 0.47 -11.91
N ARG A 43 -2.05 -0.23 -10.83
CA ARG A 43 -1.71 0.14 -9.45
C ARG A 43 -0.26 -0.21 -9.14
N ARG A 44 0.38 0.63 -8.33
CA ARG A 44 1.76 0.41 -7.90
C ARG A 44 1.90 0.54 -6.39
N TRP A 45 2.70 -0.35 -5.85
CA TRP A 45 3.21 -0.27 -4.50
C TRP A 45 4.41 0.67 -4.46
N THR A 46 4.42 1.57 -3.47
CA THR A 46 5.51 2.48 -3.17
C THR A 46 5.96 2.26 -1.73
N LEU A 47 7.22 1.90 -1.53
CA LEU A 47 7.80 1.80 -0.20
C LEU A 47 8.56 3.07 0.13
N THR A 48 8.25 3.65 1.27
CA THR A 48 8.92 4.82 1.84
C THR A 48 9.43 4.48 3.23
N TRP A 49 10.53 5.10 3.65
CA TRP A 49 10.95 5.05 5.05
C TRP A 49 10.70 6.39 5.71
N LEU A 50 9.83 6.38 6.71
CA LEU A 50 9.56 7.55 7.54
C LEU A 50 10.11 7.28 8.95
N GLU A 51 11.06 8.11 9.39
CA GLU A 51 11.70 7.95 10.71
C GLU A 51 12.28 6.54 10.96
N GLY A 52 12.76 5.87 9.91
CA GLY A 52 13.28 4.51 9.99
C GLY A 52 12.21 3.40 10.03
N LYS A 53 10.93 3.74 9.84
CA LYS A 53 9.81 2.80 9.76
C LYS A 53 9.39 2.60 8.30
N PRO A 54 9.21 1.36 7.83
CA PRO A 54 8.75 1.11 6.49
C PRO A 54 7.24 1.41 6.39
N ILE A 55 6.89 2.23 5.40
CA ILE A 55 5.52 2.56 5.03
C ILE A 55 5.35 2.11 3.58
N VAL A 56 4.38 1.24 3.32
CA VAL A 56 4.05 0.77 1.97
C VAL A 56 2.72 1.38 1.57
N GLU A 57 2.69 2.05 0.43
CA GLU A 57 1.51 2.75 -0.08
C GLU A 57 1.11 2.16 -1.43
N LEU A 58 -0.17 1.89 -1.62
CA LEU A 58 -0.77 1.46 -2.88
C LEU A 58 -1.44 2.64 -3.55
N ASP A 59 -1.03 2.90 -4.78
CA ASP A 59 -1.66 3.93 -5.60
C ASP A 59 -3.13 3.61 -5.90
N ALA A 60 -3.90 4.66 -6.13
CA ALA A 60 -5.32 4.54 -6.39
C ALA A 60 -5.56 3.88 -7.75
N ALA A 61 -6.66 3.15 -7.84
CA ALA A 61 -7.07 2.57 -9.11
C ALA A 61 -7.59 3.65 -10.05
N PRO A 62 -7.41 3.53 -11.38
CA PRO A 62 -8.00 4.48 -12.32
C PRO A 62 -9.54 4.52 -12.13
N GLY A 63 -10.07 5.70 -11.82
CA GLY A 63 -11.50 5.90 -11.50
C GLY A 63 -11.87 5.70 -10.02
N SER A 64 -10.89 5.53 -9.14
CA SER A 64 -11.06 5.52 -7.68
C SER A 64 -10.00 6.43 -7.05
N GLU A 65 -10.37 7.18 -6.02
CA GLU A 65 -9.47 8.05 -5.26
C GLU A 65 -8.98 7.37 -3.97
N SER A 66 -9.34 6.10 -3.79
CA SER A 66 -9.00 5.33 -2.61
C SER A 66 -7.56 4.82 -2.67
N VAL A 67 -6.77 5.21 -1.67
CA VAL A 67 -5.39 4.79 -1.48
C VAL A 67 -5.29 3.86 -0.27
N THR A 68 -4.38 2.89 -0.33
CA THR A 68 -4.15 1.96 0.78
C THR A 68 -2.75 2.15 1.34
N VAL A 69 -2.64 2.33 2.64
CA VAL A 69 -1.37 2.54 3.34
C VAL A 69 -1.18 1.42 4.36
N ILE A 70 -0.06 0.74 4.27
CA ILE A 70 0.38 -0.31 5.19
C ILE A 70 1.53 0.22 6.02
N ARG A 71 1.34 0.27 7.34
CA ARG A 71 2.34 0.75 8.30
C ARG A 71 2.83 -0.41 9.16
N PHE A 72 4.15 -0.57 9.24
CA PHE A 72 4.75 -1.54 10.14
C PHE A 72 4.99 -0.93 11.53
N ASN A 73 4.55 -1.64 12.57
CA ASN A 73 4.82 -1.27 13.96
C ASN A 73 5.91 -2.18 14.56
N PRO A 74 7.17 -1.70 14.69
CA PRO A 74 8.28 -2.55 15.10
C PRO A 74 8.18 -3.04 16.56
N MET A 75 7.42 -2.35 17.41
CA MET A 75 7.25 -2.77 18.81
C MET A 75 6.36 -4.00 18.96
N SER A 76 5.34 -4.14 18.12
CA SER A 76 4.46 -5.32 18.11
C SER A 76 4.80 -6.32 17.00
N GLY A 77 5.62 -5.93 16.03
CA GLY A 77 5.89 -6.72 14.82
C GLY A 77 4.67 -6.83 13.89
N ALA A 78 3.63 -6.01 14.11
CA ALA A 78 2.38 -6.08 13.34
C ALA A 78 2.38 -5.05 12.20
N ALA A 79 1.67 -5.36 11.13
CA ALA A 79 1.33 -4.41 10.07
C ALA A 79 -0.12 -3.94 10.24
N THR A 80 -0.36 -2.65 10.05
CA THR A 80 -1.71 -2.07 10.05
C THR A 80 -2.02 -1.57 8.65
N ILE A 81 -3.14 -2.03 8.10
CA ILE A 81 -3.68 -1.60 6.82
C ILE A 81 -4.66 -0.46 7.07
N THR A 82 -4.53 0.63 6.33
CA THR A 82 -5.45 1.77 6.37
C THR A 82 -5.80 2.14 4.94
N THR A 83 -7.06 1.96 4.57
CA THR A 83 -7.58 2.42 3.28
C THR A 83 -8.34 3.72 3.53
N GLY A 84 -8.02 4.76 2.78
CA GLY A 84 -8.69 6.06 2.87
C GLY A 84 -8.94 6.62 1.48
N ASP A 85 -9.96 7.46 1.35
CA ASP A 85 -10.12 8.25 0.15
C ASP A 85 -9.15 9.44 0.20
N SER A 86 -8.39 9.66 -0.86
CA SER A 86 -7.45 10.79 -0.95
C SER A 86 -8.16 12.13 -1.16
N GLY A 87 -9.46 12.11 -1.43
CA GLY A 87 -10.34 13.28 -1.40
C GLY A 87 -10.92 13.48 0.00
N GLU A 88 -10.30 14.35 0.79
CA GLU A 88 -11.04 15.03 1.85
C GLU A 88 -12.18 15.80 1.17
N GLU A 89 -13.41 15.32 1.33
CA GLU A 89 -14.60 16.05 0.90
C GLU A 89 -14.58 17.40 1.61
N TRP A 90 -14.36 18.45 0.83
CA TRP A 90 -14.61 19.82 1.23
C TRP A 90 -16.11 19.93 1.54
N VAL A 91 -16.49 19.63 2.78
CA VAL A 91 -17.83 19.95 3.28
C VAL A 91 -17.80 21.44 3.60
N GLU A 92 -18.19 22.25 2.62
CA GLU A 92 -18.60 23.63 2.85
C GLU A 92 -20.04 23.60 3.43
N GLU A 93 -20.21 24.02 4.68
CA GLU A 93 -21.51 24.42 5.26
C GLU A 93 -21.59 25.95 5.38
#